data_AF-U6L5X4-F1
#
_entry.id   AF-U6L5X4-F1
#
_cell.length_a   1.000
_cell.length_b   1.000
_cell.length_c   1.000
_cell.angle_alpha   90.00
_cell.angle_beta   90.00
_cell.angle_gamma   90.00
#
_symmetry.space_group_name_H-M   'P 1'
#
loop_
_entity.id
_entity.type
_entity.pdbx_description
1 polymer ?
#
loop_
_entity_poly.entity_id
_entity_poly.type
_entity_poly.pdbx_seq_one_letter_code
_entity_poly.pdbx_strand_id
1 'polypeptide(L)'
;MQASAPPSKHLGFRDKSRLQCWAKLRGDNSALELSCEKKSRTVEVGAIKSLLHTPQQLQRVDGSAGITPEDFCVALHLSASGNCIPFFFGSLRDKNLFVLTVAKIRRDGPQSLLLS
;
A
#
# COMPACT_ATOMS: atom_id res chain seq x y z
N MET A 1 33.59 -3.36 10.35
CA MET A 1 32.86 -2.34 9.59
C MET A 1 31.39 -2.74 9.57
N GLN A 2 30.55 -2.09 10.38
CA GLN A 2 29.14 -2.43 10.48
C GLN A 2 28.38 -1.53 9.50
N ALA A 3 27.84 -2.12 8.44
CA ALA A 3 27.03 -1.41 7.46
C ALA A 3 25.73 -0.95 8.15
N SER A 4 25.53 0.35 8.29
CA SER A 4 24.27 0.91 8.75
C SER A 4 23.21 0.65 7.67
N ALA A 5 22.17 -0.12 8.00
CA ALA A 5 21.03 -0.33 7.12
C ALA A 5 20.37 1.02 6.77
N PRO A 6 19.94 1.24 5.52
CA PRO A 6 19.30 2.49 5.11
C PRO A 6 18.01 2.72 5.92
N PRO A 7 17.62 3.99 6.17
CA PRO A 7 16.46 4.32 6.98
C PRO A 7 15.19 3.74 6.34
N SER A 8 14.62 2.74 7.01
CA SER A 8 13.35 2.15 6.62
C SER A 8 12.25 3.19 6.85
N LYS A 9 11.61 3.64 5.76
CA LYS A 9 10.47 4.56 5.79
C LYS A 9 9.26 3.78 6.30
N HIS A 10 8.93 3.90 7.57
CA HIS A 10 7.76 3.28 8.16
C HIS A 10 6.57 4.25 8.07
N LEU A 11 5.45 3.81 7.51
CA LEU A 11 4.21 4.58 7.51
C LEU A 11 3.23 3.92 8.49
N GLY A 12 2.78 4.67 9.50
CA GLY A 12 1.87 4.18 10.55
C GLY A 12 0.42 4.56 10.27
N PHE A 13 -0.50 3.63 10.52
CA PHE A 13 -1.93 3.75 10.24
C PHE A 13 -2.74 3.40 11.49
N ARG A 14 -3.83 4.13 11.79
CA ARG A 14 -4.68 3.89 12.98
C ARG A 14 -6.16 3.95 12.63
N ASP A 15 -6.96 3.20 13.38
CA ASP A 15 -8.39 3.08 13.17
C ASP A 15 -9.23 2.98 14.47
N LYS A 16 -10.56 3.13 14.36
CA LYS A 16 -11.58 3.00 15.42
C LYS A 16 -12.09 1.56 15.71
N SER A 17 -11.59 0.54 14.99
CA SER A 17 -11.65 -0.92 15.29
C SER A 17 -10.55 -1.77 14.61
N ARG A 18 -9.77 -1.21 13.67
CA ARG A 18 -8.86 -1.84 12.73
C ARG A 18 -7.44 -1.80 13.30
N LEU A 19 -6.77 -2.91 13.10
CA LEU A 19 -5.43 -3.17 13.58
C LEU A 19 -4.48 -2.02 13.22
N GLN A 20 -3.68 -1.58 14.19
CA GLN A 20 -2.58 -0.67 13.89
C GLN A 20 -1.56 -1.45 13.06
N CYS A 21 -1.38 -1.02 11.81
CA CYS A 21 -0.46 -1.64 10.89
C CYS A 21 0.59 -0.62 10.44
N TRP A 22 1.75 -1.12 10.06
CA TRP A 22 2.75 -0.35 9.33
C TRP A 22 3.01 -0.99 7.98
N ALA A 23 3.27 -0.14 6.99
CA ALA A 23 3.75 -0.55 5.69
C ALA A 23 5.22 -0.16 5.56
N LYS A 24 6.03 -1.10 5.07
CA LYS A 24 7.44 -0.88 4.74
C LYS A 24 7.70 -1.35 3.33
N LEU A 25 8.42 -0.56 2.57
CA LEU A 25 8.97 -0.99 1.29
C LEU A 25 10.26 -1.76 1.53
N ARG A 26 10.40 -2.92 0.89
CA ARG A 26 11.66 -3.68 0.90
C ARG A 26 12.77 -2.84 0.23
N GLY A 27 14.03 -3.03 0.64
CA GLY A 27 15.15 -2.22 0.17
C GLY A 27 15.45 -2.30 -1.33
N ASP A 28 14.96 -3.35 -2.01
CA ASP A 28 15.03 -3.56 -3.45
C ASP A 28 13.78 -3.04 -4.20
N ASN A 29 12.82 -2.45 -3.48
CA ASN A 29 11.52 -2.01 -3.96
C ASN A 29 10.65 -3.11 -4.59
N SER A 30 10.95 -4.39 -4.36
CA SER A 30 10.19 -5.50 -4.97
C SER A 30 8.85 -5.75 -4.28
N ALA A 31 8.76 -5.46 -2.98
CA ALA A 31 7.60 -5.79 -2.17
C ALA A 31 7.27 -4.75 -1.10
N LEU A 32 5.98 -4.69 -0.75
CA LEU A 32 5.46 -4.03 0.44
C LEU A 32 5.26 -5.05 1.56
N GLU A 33 5.89 -4.82 2.70
CA GLU A 33 5.67 -5.57 3.94
C GLU A 33 4.62 -4.84 4.77
N LEU A 34 3.51 -5.52 5.00
CA LEU A 34 2.35 -5.02 5.72
C LEU A 34 2.28 -5.75 7.05
N SER A 35 2.62 -5.08 8.13
CA SER A 35 2.71 -5.71 9.44
C SER A 35 1.69 -5.10 10.37
N CYS A 36 0.79 -5.94 10.86
CA CYS A 36 -0.14 -5.65 11.92
C CYS A 36 0.28 -6.47 13.17
N GLU A 37 -0.18 -6.08 14.36
CA GLU A 37 0.27 -6.61 15.67
C GLU A 37 0.72 -8.08 15.71
N LYS A 38 -0.06 -9.02 15.15
CA LYS A 38 0.24 -10.46 15.19
C LYS A 38 0.48 -11.09 13.81
N LYS A 39 0.35 -10.33 12.73
CA LYS A 39 0.37 -10.89 11.37
C LYS A 39 1.03 -9.92 10.41
N SER A 40 2.05 -10.42 9.73
CA SER A 40 2.65 -9.73 8.61
C SER A 40 2.21 -10.39 7.30
N ARG A 41 2.06 -9.57 6.27
CA ARG A 41 1.77 -10.00 4.91
C ARG A 41 2.69 -9.24 3.96
N THR A 42 3.38 -9.98 3.12
CA THR A 42 4.15 -9.40 2.01
C THR A 42 3.27 -9.33 0.76
N VAL A 43 3.29 -8.18 0.10
CA VAL A 43 2.64 -7.96 -1.19
C VAL A 43 3.72 -7.53 -2.18
N GLU A 44 4.05 -8.42 -3.11
CA GLU A 44 4.93 -8.10 -4.22
C GLU A 44 4.34 -6.95 -5.04
N VAL A 45 5.15 -5.96 -5.41
CA VAL A 45 4.71 -4.79 -6.16
C VAL A 45 4.13 -5.18 -7.51
N GLY A 46 4.69 -6.21 -8.16
CA GLY A 46 4.15 -6.79 -9.40
C GLY A 46 2.78 -7.47 -9.23
N ALA A 47 2.40 -7.86 -8.01
CA ALA A 47 1.08 -8.42 -7.72
C ALA A 47 0.01 -7.34 -7.51
N ILE A 48 0.37 -6.05 -7.47
CA ILE A 48 -0.57 -4.94 -7.36
C ILE A 48 -1.04 -4.57 -8.77
N LYS A 49 -2.29 -4.90 -9.10
CA LYS A 49 -2.92 -4.56 -10.39
C LYS A 49 -3.19 -3.06 -10.48
N SER A 50 -3.82 -2.49 -9.45
CA SER A 50 -4.15 -1.07 -9.39
C SER A 50 -4.23 -0.55 -7.94
N LEU A 51 -4.08 0.76 -7.79
CA LEU A 51 -4.36 1.48 -6.54
C LEU A 51 -5.73 2.15 -6.69
N LEU A 52 -6.67 1.82 -5.81
CA LEU A 52 -7.99 2.44 -5.77
C LEU A 52 -7.97 3.52 -4.69
N HIS A 53 -8.17 4.79 -5.05
CA HIS A 53 -7.99 5.92 -4.12
C HIS A 53 -8.92 7.11 -4.39
N THR A 54 -9.77 7.04 -5.42
CA THR A 54 -10.86 8.00 -5.61
C THR A 54 -12.15 7.48 -4.95
N PRO A 55 -13.08 8.36 -4.56
CA PRO A 55 -14.36 7.94 -3.98
C PRO A 55 -15.12 6.93 -4.86
N GLN A 56 -15.16 7.18 -6.17
CA GLN A 56 -15.83 6.32 -7.15
C GLN A 56 -15.19 4.93 -7.28
N GLN A 57 -13.86 4.84 -7.13
CA GLN A 57 -13.15 3.57 -7.14
C GLN A 57 -13.37 2.79 -5.84
N LEU A 58 -13.36 3.48 -4.70
CA LEU A 58 -13.50 2.88 -3.38
C LEU A 58 -14.92 2.38 -3.10
N GLN A 59 -15.95 2.98 -3.70
CA GLN A 59 -17.33 2.47 -3.66
C GLN A 59 -17.48 1.03 -4.17
N ARG A 60 -16.54 0.55 -4.99
CA ARG A 60 -16.56 -0.81 -5.56
C ARG A 60 -15.82 -1.83 -4.71
N VAL A 61 -15.12 -1.37 -3.68
CA VAL A 61 -14.49 -2.25 -2.69
C VAL A 61 -15.59 -2.73 -1.76
N ASP A 62 -15.60 -4.03 -1.45
CA ASP A 62 -16.61 -4.66 -0.61
C ASP A 62 -16.99 -3.78 0.60
N GLY A 63 -18.29 -3.47 0.71
CA GLY A 63 -18.83 -2.55 1.71
C GLY A 63 -18.64 -3.02 3.15
N SER A 64 -18.32 -4.30 3.35
CA SER A 64 -17.93 -4.85 4.67
C SER A 64 -16.68 -4.18 5.26
N ALA A 65 -15.86 -3.51 4.45
CA ALA A 65 -14.67 -2.78 4.91
C ALA A 65 -14.99 -1.46 5.65
N GLY A 66 -16.24 -0.98 5.58
CA GLY A 66 -16.68 0.25 6.26
C GLY A 66 -15.94 1.50 5.78
N ILE A 67 -15.58 1.58 4.49
CA ILE A 67 -14.91 2.74 3.91
C ILE A 67 -15.94 3.88 3.78
N THR A 68 -15.63 5.03 4.36
CA THR A 68 -16.43 6.25 4.29
C THR A 68 -15.76 7.29 3.38
N PRO A 69 -16.52 8.27 2.84
CA PRO A 69 -15.95 9.32 1.99
C PRO A 69 -14.91 10.21 2.70
N GLU A 70 -14.96 10.28 4.04
CA GLU A 70 -14.02 11.06 4.85
C GLU A 70 -12.71 10.33 5.13
N ASP A 71 -12.68 9.01 4.88
CA ASP A 71 -11.48 8.23 5.08
C ASP A 71 -10.40 8.59 4.06
N PHE A 72 -9.19 8.83 4.55
CA PHE A 72 -8.02 8.85 3.70
C PHE A 72 -7.63 7.41 3.36
N CYS A 73 -8.36 6.79 2.43
CA CYS A 73 -8.21 5.37 2.10
C CYS A 73 -7.52 5.13 0.74
N VAL A 74 -6.71 4.08 0.68
CA VAL A 74 -6.21 3.48 -0.57
C VAL A 74 -6.42 1.99 -0.48
N ALA A 75 -7.01 1.37 -1.50
CA ALA A 75 -7.09 -0.09 -1.59
C ALA A 75 -6.10 -0.64 -2.63
N LEU A 76 -5.31 -1.64 -2.22
CA LEU A 76 -4.46 -2.42 -3.11
C LEU A 76 -5.30 -3.49 -3.80
N HIS A 77 -5.53 -3.35 -5.10
CA HIS A 77 -6.20 -4.38 -5.90
C HIS A 77 -5.16 -5.41 -6.36
N LEU A 78 -5.28 -6.64 -5.89
CA LEU A 78 -4.33 -7.71 -6.16
C LEU A 78 -4.68 -8.47 -7.43
N SER A 79 -3.69 -8.70 -8.29
CA SER A 79 -3.87 -9.38 -9.59
C SER A 79 -4.28 -10.85 -9.43
N ALA A 80 -3.68 -11.58 -8.48
CA ALA A 80 -3.87 -13.03 -8.35
C ALA A 80 -5.25 -13.43 -7.83
N SER A 81 -5.84 -12.66 -6.90
CA SER A 81 -7.12 -13.00 -6.29
C SER A 81 -8.27 -12.07 -6.68
N GLY A 82 -7.98 -10.93 -7.31
CA GLY A 82 -8.96 -9.86 -7.53
C GLY A 82 -9.38 -9.12 -6.24
N ASN A 83 -8.92 -9.57 -5.08
CA ASN A 83 -9.27 -8.96 -3.79
C ASN A 83 -8.60 -7.61 -3.61
N CYS A 84 -9.23 -6.79 -2.77
CA CYS A 84 -8.72 -5.49 -2.37
C CYS A 84 -8.24 -5.53 -0.90
N ILE A 85 -7.10 -4.89 -0.61
CA ILE A 85 -6.65 -4.63 0.77
C ILE A 85 -6.74 -3.12 1.03
N PRO A 86 -7.71 -2.64 1.83
CA PRO A 86 -7.81 -1.22 2.17
C PRO A 86 -6.78 -0.78 3.23
N PHE A 87 -6.26 0.43 3.07
CA PHE A 87 -5.33 1.12 3.97
C PHE A 87 -5.87 2.49 4.32
N PHE A 88 -5.93 2.80 5.61
CA PHE A 88 -6.52 4.03 6.15
C PHE A 88 -5.45 4.91 6.78
N PHE A 89 -5.12 6.01 6.12
CA PHE A 89 -4.07 6.94 6.49
C PHE A 89 -4.57 7.93 7.54
N GLY A 90 -3.68 8.34 8.45
CA GLY A 90 -3.98 9.40 9.42
C GLY A 90 -4.11 10.79 8.80
N SER A 91 -3.59 10.98 7.58
CA SER A 91 -3.66 12.24 6.85
C SER A 91 -3.78 12.04 5.34
N LEU A 92 -4.41 13.00 4.66
CA LEU A 92 -4.45 13.06 3.19
C LEU A 92 -3.04 13.13 2.59
N ARG A 93 -2.10 13.78 3.29
CA ARG A 93 -0.70 13.89 2.87
C ARG A 93 -0.06 12.50 2.79
N ASP A 94 -0.18 11.69 3.82
CA ASP A 94 0.42 10.35 3.86
C ASP A 94 -0.21 9.43 2.82
N LYS A 95 -1.54 9.55 2.63
CA LYS A 95 -2.28 8.86 1.55
C LYS A 95 -1.66 9.17 0.19
N ASN A 96 -1.49 10.46 -0.12
CA ASN A 96 -0.97 10.91 -1.41
C ASN A 96 0.49 10.50 -1.59
N LEU A 97 1.32 10.61 -0.55
CA LEU A 97 2.71 10.16 -0.59
C LEU A 97 2.82 8.67 -0.89
N PHE A 98 1.96 7.84 -0.29
CA PHE A 98 1.93 6.40 -0.57
C PHE A 98 1.53 6.11 -2.01
N VAL A 99 0.45 6.74 -2.51
CA VAL A 99 0.01 6.56 -3.90
C VAL A 99 1.13 6.94 -4.88
N LEU A 100 1.77 8.09 -4.68
CA LEU A 100 2.88 8.56 -5.52
C LEU A 100 4.09 7.62 -5.45
N THR A 101 4.44 7.15 -4.25
CA THR A 101 5.58 6.26 -4.02
C THR A 101 5.37 4.92 -4.73
N VAL A 102 4.23 4.26 -4.51
CA VAL A 102 3.92 2.98 -5.15
C VAL A 102 3.78 3.14 -6.66
N ALA A 103 3.17 4.23 -7.14
CA ALA A 103 3.10 4.52 -8.57
C ALA A 103 4.50 4.70 -9.19
N LYS A 104 5.42 5.40 -8.51
CA LYS A 104 6.80 5.58 -8.96
C LYS A 104 7.53 4.24 -9.04
N ILE A 105 7.48 3.43 -7.98
CA ILE A 105 8.15 2.13 -7.94
C ILE A 105 7.63 1.19 -9.03
N ARG A 106 6.32 1.21 -9.29
CA ARG A 106 5.72 0.40 -10.35
C ARG A 106 6.18 0.82 -11.75
N ARG A 107 6.50 2.11 -11.96
CA ARG A 107 7.12 2.58 -13.20
C ARG A 107 8.59 2.19 -13.27
N ASP A 108 9.33 2.35 -12.19
CA ASP A 108 10.79 2.13 -12.16
C ASP A 108 11.16 0.63 -12.04
N GLY A 109 10.18 -0.25 -11.80
CA GLY A 109 10.38 -1.69 -11.70
C GLY A 109 10.78 -2.35 -13.03
N PRO A 110 11.22 -3.63 -13.01
CA PRO A 110 11.81 -4.33 -14.15
C PRO A 110 10.89 -4.50 -15.39
N GLN A 111 9.61 -4.14 -15.30
CA GLN A 111 8.72 -4.06 -16.46
C GLN A 111 8.94 -2.82 -17.33
N SER A 112 9.67 -1.80 -16.88
CA SER A 112 10.02 -0.63 -17.72
C SER A 112 11.07 -0.91 -18.79
N LEU A 113 11.82 -2.01 -18.65
CA LEU A 113 12.90 -2.38 -19.58
C LEU A 113 12.42 -3.24 -20.77
N LEU A 114 11.12 -3.52 -20.89
CA LEU A 114 10.55 -4.30 -22.00
C LEU A 114 9.80 -3.44 -23.03
N LEU A 115 9.83 -2.11 -22.90
CA LEU A 115 9.16 -1.18 -23.82
C LEU A 115 10.06 -0.01 -24.27
N SER A 116 11.39 -0.16 -24.23
CA SER A 116 12.36 0.79 -24.82
C SER A 116 13.03 0.19 -26.04
#